data_AF-A0A7S3MP28-F1
#
_entry.id   AF-A0A7S3MP28-F1
#
_cell.length_a   1.000
_cell.length_b   1.000
_cell.length_c   1.000
_cell.angle_alpha   90.00
_cell.angle_beta   90.00
_cell.angle_gamma   90.00
#
_symmetry.space_group_name_H-M   'P 1'
#
loop_
_entity.id
_entity.type
_entity.pdbx_description
1 polymer ?
#
loop_
_entity_poly.entity_id
_entity_poly.type
_entity_poly.pdbx_seq_one_letter_code
_entity_poly.pdbx_strand_id
1 'polypeptide(L)'
;MITFLDNTSKNLVPYVIFGSISVAFGVAVYYFLPLGLLSMNYGMILAIFFAILLGMMAGLTLLATNLQGLLEIVLVYIFFFWERQSMRTLLRKNLGAHKQRNYLTSIIYALTLGCIIFLLVTASLEIQAISSANEIQ
;
A
#
# COMPACT_ATOMS: atom_id res chain seq x y z
N MET A 1 -1.25 21.29 -42.50
CA MET A 1 0.06 21.36 -41.81
C MET A 1 -0.14 20.70 -40.46
N ILE A 2 0.34 19.46 -40.29
CA ILE A 2 0.15 18.68 -39.07
C ILE A 2 1.49 18.69 -38.35
N THR A 3 1.60 19.43 -37.25
CA THR A 3 2.80 19.47 -36.41
C THR A 3 2.63 18.48 -35.26
N PHE A 4 3.20 17.30 -35.41
CA PHE A 4 3.48 16.39 -34.30
C PHE A 4 4.81 16.82 -33.67
N LEU A 5 4.75 17.62 -32.62
CA LEU A 5 5.85 17.76 -31.67
C LEU A 5 5.49 16.93 -30.45
N ASP A 6 5.66 15.61 -30.56
CA ASP A 6 5.63 14.72 -29.40
C ASP A 6 7.00 14.78 -28.72
N ASN A 7 7.16 15.74 -27.81
CA ASN A 7 8.24 15.75 -26.85
C ASN A 7 7.90 14.77 -25.71
N THR A 8 7.98 13.48 -26.00
CA THR A 8 7.91 12.40 -25.00
C THR A 8 9.25 12.32 -24.26
N SER A 9 9.57 13.34 -23.46
CA SER A 9 10.57 13.21 -22.41
C SER A 9 9.96 12.31 -21.33
N LYS A 10 10.28 11.01 -21.33
CA LYS A 10 9.90 10.13 -20.23
C LYS A 10 10.46 10.72 -18.95
N ASN A 11 9.59 11.10 -18.02
CA ASN A 11 10.00 11.58 -16.69
C ASN A 11 10.64 10.40 -15.94
N LEU A 12 11.97 10.28 -16.02
CA LEU A 12 12.74 9.22 -15.34
C LEU A 12 12.94 9.51 -13.84
N VAL A 13 12.74 10.76 -13.44
CA VAL A 13 12.93 11.26 -12.07
C VAL A 13 12.18 10.43 -11.01
N PRO A 14 10.88 10.09 -11.16
CA PRO A 14 10.16 9.30 -10.16
C PRO A 14 10.73 7.89 -9.96
N TYR A 15 11.22 7.25 -11.03
CA TYR A 15 11.79 5.91 -10.96
C TYR A 15 13.12 5.90 -10.20
N VAL A 16 13.96 6.91 -10.45
CA VAL A 16 15.24 7.07 -9.74
C VAL A 16 15.01 7.37 -8.25
N ILE A 17 14.04 8.24 -7.94
CA ILE A 17 13.67 8.56 -6.55
C ILE A 17 13.18 7.29 -5.83
N PHE A 18 12.23 6.57 -6.42
CA PHE A 18 11.71 5.33 -5.83
C PHE A 18 12.80 4.28 -5.61
N GLY A 19 13.67 4.08 -6.60
CA GLY A 19 14.81 3.17 -6.49
C GLY A 19 15.77 3.57 -5.37
N SER A 20 16.10 4.86 -5.26
CA SER A 20 16.99 5.36 -4.20
C SER A 20 16.41 5.16 -2.80
N ILE A 21 15.10 5.41 -2.61
CA ILE A 21 14.41 5.19 -1.34
C ILE A 21 14.39 3.70 -0.98
N SER A 22 14.11 2.83 -1.96
CA SER A 22 14.08 1.38 -1.75
C SER A 22 15.44 0.82 -1.35
N VAL A 23 16.53 1.27 -2.00
CA VAL A 23 17.89 0.90 -1.62
C VAL A 23 18.23 1.40 -0.22
N ALA A 24 17.93 2.67 0.09
CA ALA A 24 18.18 3.23 1.41
C ALA A 24 17.44 2.46 2.52
N PHE A 25 16.18 2.09 2.27
CA PHE A 25 15.38 1.27 3.19
C PHE A 25 15.99 -0.13 3.38
N GLY A 26 16.40 -0.79 2.29
CA GLY A 26 17.05 -2.11 2.36
C GLY A 26 18.38 -2.08 3.12
N VAL A 27 19.21 -1.07 2.87
CA VAL A 27 20.48 -0.85 3.59
C VAL A 27 20.21 -0.61 5.08
N ALA A 28 19.21 0.21 5.42
CA ALA A 28 18.84 0.45 6.81
C ALA A 28 18.46 -0.87 7.51
N VAL A 29 17.59 -1.69 6.92
CA VAL A 29 17.21 -2.98 7.52
C VAL A 29 18.42 -3.91 7.65
N TYR A 30 19.28 -3.98 6.63
CA TYR A 30 20.45 -4.86 6.63
C TYR A 30 21.47 -4.52 7.72
N TYR A 31 21.65 -3.24 8.07
CA TYR A 31 22.64 -2.83 9.08
C TYR A 31 22.04 -2.68 10.49
N PHE A 32 20.87 -2.04 10.62
CA PHE A 32 20.33 -1.72 11.94
C PHE A 32 19.75 -2.94 12.66
N LEU A 33 19.19 -3.91 11.91
CA LEU A 33 18.64 -5.12 12.51
C LEU A 33 19.72 -5.99 13.18
N PRO A 34 20.84 -6.36 12.52
CA PRO A 34 21.90 -7.11 13.18
C PRO A 34 22.60 -6.31 14.28
N LEU A 35 22.74 -4.98 14.14
CA LEU A 35 23.32 -4.14 15.18
C LEU A 35 22.45 -4.11 16.45
N GLY A 36 21.12 -4.05 16.30
CA GLY A 36 20.17 -4.13 17.40
C GLY A 36 20.24 -5.47 18.14
N LEU A 37 20.41 -6.58 17.39
CA LEU A 37 20.59 -7.92 17.94
C LEU A 37 21.94 -8.05 18.67
N LEU A 38 23.05 -7.60 18.07
CA LEU A 38 24.38 -7.68 18.68
C LEU A 38 24.49 -6.84 19.96
N SER A 39 23.81 -5.68 19.99
CA SER A 39 23.80 -4.79 21.14
C SER A 39 22.76 -5.19 22.20
N MET A 40 21.98 -6.25 21.96
CA MET A 40 20.82 -6.67 22.78
C MET A 40 19.89 -5.50 23.14
N ASN A 41 19.76 -4.53 22.23
CA ASN A 41 18.94 -3.34 22.43
C ASN A 41 17.54 -3.58 21.86
N TYR A 42 16.65 -4.08 22.73
CA TYR A 42 15.26 -4.36 22.38
C TYR A 42 14.52 -3.13 21.85
N GLY A 43 14.88 -1.92 22.30
CA GLY A 43 14.30 -0.67 21.81
C GLY A 43 14.61 -0.43 20.33
N MET A 44 15.85 -0.63 19.89
CA MET A 44 16.21 -0.55 18.48
C MET A 44 15.51 -1.62 17.64
N ILE A 45 15.42 -2.84 18.15
CA ILE A 45 14.74 -3.94 17.46
C ILE A 45 13.26 -3.61 17.22
N LEU A 46 12.55 -3.17 18.27
CA LEU A 46 11.14 -2.76 18.19
C LEU A 46 10.94 -1.58 17.23
N ALA A 47 11.80 -0.57 17.29
CA ALA A 47 11.71 0.61 16.42
C ALA A 47 11.85 0.23 14.94
N ILE A 48 12.81 -0.63 14.59
CA ILE A 48 13.01 -1.09 13.21
C ILE A 48 11.83 -1.97 12.77
N PHE A 49 11.33 -2.84 13.65
CA PHE A 49 10.19 -3.70 13.35
C PHE A 49 8.93 -2.87 13.05
N PHE A 50 8.68 -1.83 13.85
CA PHE A 50 7.59 -0.87 13.61
C PHE A 50 7.77 -0.10 12.30
N ALA A 51 8.99 0.35 12.00
CA ALA A 51 9.30 1.01 10.73
C ALA A 51 9.06 0.10 9.51
N ILE A 52 9.42 -1.19 9.62
CA ILE A 52 9.15 -2.19 8.58
C ILE A 52 7.64 -2.40 8.41
N LEU A 53 6.87 -2.53 9.51
CA LEU A 53 5.43 -2.70 9.45
C LEU A 53 4.73 -1.50 8.78
N LEU A 54 5.11 -0.27 9.14
CA LEU A 54 4.60 0.94 8.48
C LEU A 54 4.98 0.98 6.99
N GLY A 55 6.22 0.62 6.66
CA GLY A 55 6.67 0.53 5.27
C GLY A 55 5.87 -0.50 4.46
N MET A 56 5.59 -1.67 5.04
CA MET A 56 4.74 -2.68 4.42
C MET A 56 3.31 -2.21 4.23
N MET A 57 2.73 -1.49 5.20
CA MET A 57 1.38 -0.91 5.06
C MET A 57 1.32 0.07 3.88
N ALA A 58 2.30 0.98 3.77
CA ALA A 58 2.40 1.90 2.64
C ALA A 58 2.64 1.16 1.29
N GLY A 59 3.50 0.15 1.29
CA GLY A 59 3.78 -0.65 0.08
C GLY A 59 2.56 -1.45 -0.41
N LEU A 60 1.84 -2.11 0.51
CA LEU A 60 0.66 -2.90 0.20
C LEU A 60 -0.51 -2.03 -0.27
N THR A 61 -0.68 -0.82 0.29
CA THR A 61 -1.72 0.12 -0.18
C THR A 61 -1.45 0.58 -1.61
N LEU A 62 -0.20 0.90 -1.96
CA LEU A 62 0.18 1.19 -3.34
C LEU A 62 -0.04 -0.01 -4.27
N LEU A 63 0.33 -1.22 -3.84
CA LEU A 63 0.09 -2.45 -4.61
C LEU A 63 -1.42 -2.70 -4.83
N ALA A 64 -2.24 -2.52 -3.79
CA ALA A 64 -3.69 -2.69 -3.86
C ALA A 64 -4.32 -1.71 -4.87
N THR A 65 -3.83 -0.47 -4.93
CA THR A 65 -4.33 0.52 -5.89
C THR A 65 -3.95 0.21 -7.34
N ASN A 66 -2.85 -0.53 -7.55
CA ASN A 66 -2.53 -1.06 -8.87
C ASN A 66 -3.52 -2.17 -9.30
N LEU A 67 -3.93 -3.02 -8.35
CA LEU A 67 -4.93 -4.07 -8.56
C LEU A 67 -6.36 -3.55 -8.74
N GLN A 68 -6.66 -2.33 -8.28
CA GLN A 68 -8.00 -1.73 -8.35
C GLN A 68 -8.61 -1.77 -9.76
N GLY A 69 -7.83 -1.43 -10.79
CA GLY A 69 -8.34 -1.45 -12.17
C GLY A 69 -8.70 -2.85 -12.67
N LEU A 70 -7.95 -3.87 -12.22
CA LEU A 70 -8.26 -5.26 -12.52
C LEU A 70 -9.55 -5.69 -11.80
N LEU A 71 -9.68 -5.33 -10.52
CA LEU A 71 -10.87 -5.62 -9.72
C LEU A 71 -12.13 -4.95 -10.30
N GLU A 72 -12.05 -3.72 -10.79
CA GLU A 72 -13.18 -3.05 -11.45
C GLU A 72 -13.70 -3.83 -12.66
N ILE A 73 -12.79 -4.35 -13.50
CA ILE A 73 -13.16 -5.14 -14.69
C ILE A 73 -13.82 -6.45 -14.28
N VAL A 74 -13.26 -7.13 -13.29
CA VAL A 74 -13.77 -8.40 -12.75
C VAL A 74 -15.15 -8.20 -12.11
N LEU A 75 -15.31 -7.16 -11.28
CA LEU A 75 -16.57 -6.86 -10.61
C LEU A 75 -17.69 -6.51 -11.60
N VAL A 76 -17.40 -5.71 -12.62
CA VAL A 76 -18.41 -5.41 -13.67
C VAL A 76 -18.81 -6.68 -14.42
N TYR A 77 -17.89 -7.62 -14.63
CA TYR A 77 -18.21 -8.88 -15.28
C TYR A 77 -19.04 -9.82 -14.40
N ILE A 78 -18.70 -9.93 -13.10
CA ILE A 78 -19.37 -10.81 -12.15
C ILE A 78 -20.73 -10.25 -11.74
N PHE A 79 -20.83 -8.99 -11.32
CA PHE A 79 -22.08 -8.43 -10.80
C PHE A 79 -23.10 -8.12 -11.91
N PHE A 80 -22.64 -7.63 -13.07
CA PHE A 80 -23.52 -7.23 -14.15
C PHE A 80 -23.59 -8.27 -15.27
N PHE A 81 -23.38 -9.56 -14.96
CA PHE A 81 -23.39 -10.65 -15.93
C PHE A 81 -24.73 -10.83 -16.66
N TRP A 82 -25.84 -10.35 -16.09
CA TRP A 82 -27.19 -10.40 -16.68
C TRP A 82 -27.48 -9.18 -17.58
N GLU A 83 -26.73 -8.10 -17.43
CA GLU A 83 -27.11 -6.81 -18.00
C GLU A 83 -26.68 -6.66 -19.47
N ARG A 84 -27.44 -5.86 -20.25
CA ARG A 84 -27.17 -5.61 -21.68
C ARG A 84 -25.76 -5.05 -21.90
N GLN A 85 -25.12 -5.46 -23.00
CA GLN A 85 -23.75 -5.06 -23.36
C GLN A 85 -23.55 -3.53 -23.42
N SER A 86 -24.58 -2.78 -23.82
CA SER A 86 -24.56 -1.31 -23.85
C SER A 86 -24.37 -0.72 -22.45
N MET A 87 -25.08 -1.22 -21.45
CA MET A 87 -24.98 -0.74 -20.06
C MET A 87 -23.60 -1.03 -19.46
N ARG A 88 -23.02 -2.20 -19.72
CA ARG A 88 -21.65 -2.53 -19.28
C ARG A 88 -20.60 -1.60 -19.89
N THR A 89 -20.80 -1.22 -21.14
CA THR A 89 -19.91 -0.29 -21.84
C THR A 89 -20.01 1.12 -21.26
N LEU A 90 -21.23 1.56 -20.90
CA LEU A 90 -21.44 2.84 -20.21
C LEU A 90 -20.79 2.85 -18.83
N LEU A 91 -20.95 1.79 -18.03
CA LEU A 91 -20.32 1.66 -16.71
C LEU A 91 -18.79 1.71 -16.81
N ARG A 92 -18.19 0.96 -17.74
CA ARG A 92 -16.73 1.00 -17.95
C ARG A 92 -16.23 2.38 -18.37
N LYS A 93 -16.99 3.09 -19.24
CA LYS A 93 -16.65 4.46 -19.63
C LYS A 93 -16.78 5.44 -18.46
N ASN A 94 -17.79 5.26 -17.61
CA ASN A 94 -18.00 6.09 -16.43
C ASN A 94 -16.89 5.90 -15.38
N LEU A 95 -16.53 4.65 -15.08
CA LEU A 95 -15.40 4.31 -14.21
C LEU A 95 -14.07 4.84 -14.76
N GLY A 96 -13.85 4.68 -16.08
CA GLY A 96 -12.68 5.22 -16.76
C GLY A 96 -12.60 6.75 -16.71
N ALA A 97 -13.72 7.46 -16.89
CA ALA A 97 -13.77 8.92 -16.83
C ALA A 97 -13.40 9.48 -15.46
N HIS A 98 -13.68 8.73 -14.39
CA HIS A 98 -13.36 9.13 -13.02
C HIS A 98 -12.18 8.36 -12.41
N LYS A 99 -11.37 7.66 -13.21
CA LYS A 99 -10.26 6.81 -12.77
C LYS A 99 -9.28 7.52 -11.83
N GLN A 100 -8.87 8.75 -12.17
CA GLN A 100 -7.92 9.51 -11.35
C GLN A 100 -8.48 9.84 -9.95
N ARG A 101 -9.76 10.20 -9.89
CA ARG A 101 -10.44 10.46 -8.62
C ARG A 101 -10.68 9.17 -7.83
N ASN A 102 -11.04 8.08 -8.50
CA ASN A 102 -11.23 6.77 -7.87
C ASN A 102 -9.92 6.21 -7.30
N TYR A 103 -8.79 6.46 -7.97
CA TYR A 103 -7.46 6.08 -7.52
C TYR A 103 -7.08 6.79 -6.22
N LEU A 104 -7.24 8.12 -6.15
CA LEU A 104 -6.93 8.89 -4.95
C LEU A 104 -7.84 8.50 -3.78
N THR A 105 -9.15 8.34 -4.02
CA THR A 105 -10.09 7.88 -2.98
C THR A 105 -9.71 6.49 -2.45
N SER A 106 -9.30 5.56 -3.32
CA SER A 106 -8.86 4.23 -2.90
C SER A 106 -7.59 4.28 -2.05
N ILE A 107 -6.59 5.10 -2.40
CA ILE A 107 -5.39 5.30 -1.56
C ILE A 107 -5.78 5.81 -0.17
N ILE A 108 -6.60 6.87 -0.10
CA ILE A 108 -7.00 7.49 1.17
C ILE A 108 -7.76 6.47 2.04
N TYR A 109 -8.69 5.74 1.45
CA TYR A 109 -9.49 4.75 2.16
C TYR A 109 -8.64 3.55 2.63
N ALA A 110 -7.78 3.01 1.76
CA ALA A 110 -6.91 1.88 2.11
C ALA A 110 -5.89 2.24 3.18
N LEU A 111 -5.31 3.46 3.12
CA LEU A 111 -4.34 3.91 4.10
C LEU A 111 -4.98 4.18 5.47
N THR A 112 -6.14 4.85 5.50
CA THR A 112 -6.85 5.14 6.75
C THR A 112 -7.36 3.87 7.42
N LEU A 113 -8.02 3.00 6.66
CA LEU A 113 -8.51 1.72 7.16
C LEU A 113 -7.37 0.79 7.57
N GLY A 114 -6.28 0.74 6.80
CA GLY A 114 -5.07 0.00 7.16
C GLY A 114 -4.46 0.49 8.48
N CYS A 115 -4.39 1.81 8.69
CA CYS A 115 -3.89 2.41 9.92
C CYS A 115 -4.78 2.08 11.13
N ILE A 116 -6.11 2.18 10.96
CA ILE A 116 -7.07 1.84 12.02
C ILE A 116 -6.94 0.36 12.43
N ILE A 117 -6.88 -0.55 11.46
CA ILE A 117 -6.70 -1.99 11.72
C ILE A 117 -5.37 -2.24 12.40
N PHE A 118 -4.28 -1.62 11.92
CA PHE A 118 -2.96 -1.76 12.50
C PHE A 118 -2.92 -1.34 13.97
N LEU A 119 -3.51 -0.19 14.32
CA LEU A 119 -3.60 0.28 15.70
C LEU A 119 -4.44 -0.66 16.58
N LEU A 120 -5.60 -1.10 16.09
CA LEU A 120 -6.47 -2.01 16.83
C LEU A 120 -5.81 -3.36 17.10
N VAL A 121 -5.16 -3.95 16.09
CA VAL A 121 -4.45 -5.23 16.23
C VAL A 121 -3.27 -5.08 17.17
N THR A 122 -2.47 -4.01 17.04
CA THR A 122 -1.33 -3.76 17.93
C THR A 122 -1.78 -3.62 19.38
N ALA A 123 -2.81 -2.82 19.65
CA ALA A 123 -3.36 -2.67 20.99
C ALA A 123 -3.91 -4.00 21.54
N SER A 124 -4.57 -4.80 20.70
CA SER A 124 -5.09 -6.12 21.10
C SER A 124 -3.97 -7.09 21.47
N LEU A 125 -2.86 -7.08 20.73
CA LEU A 125 -1.68 -7.90 21.01
C LEU A 125 -0.98 -7.47 22.30
N GLU A 126 -0.86 -6.17 22.57
CA GLU A 126 -0.30 -5.65 23.81
C GLU A 126 -1.14 -6.04 25.04
N ILE A 127 -2.46 -5.89 24.96
CA ILE A 127 -3.38 -6.31 26.03
C ILE A 127 -3.25 -7.81 26.29
N GLN A 128 -3.20 -8.63 25.24
CA GLN A 128 -3.04 -10.07 25.38
C GLN A 128 -1.68 -10.45 25.99
N ALA A 129 -0.60 -9.77 25.59
CA ALA A 129 0.72 -9.97 26.16
C ALA A 129 0.75 -9.66 27.66
N ILE A 130 0.15 -8.53 28.07
CA ILE A 130 0.05 -8.14 29.49
C ILE A 130 -0.80 -9.15 30.27
N SER A 131 -1.96 -9.55 29.73
CA SER A 131 -2.83 -10.53 30.38
C SER A 131 -2.11 -11.87 30.61
N SER A 132 -1.39 -12.37 29.61
CA SER A 132 -0.64 -13.63 29.73
C SER A 132 0.52 -13.55 30.73
N ALA A 133 1.17 -12.39 30.86
CA ALA A 133 2.20 -12.19 31.88
C ALA A 133 1.63 -12.23 33.30
N ASN A 134 0.37 -11.79 33.47
CA ASN A 134 -0.30 -11.72 34.76
C ASN A 134 -0.81 -13.08 35.27
N GLU A 135 -1.05 -14.07 34.38
CA GLU A 135 -1.46 -15.43 34.76
C GLU A 135 -0.30 -16.35 35.18
N ILE A 136 0.95 -15.95 34.93
CA ILE A 136 2.15 -16.73 35.27
C ILE A 136 2.68 -16.37 36.68
N GLN A 137 2.09 -15.35 37.33
CA GLN A 137 2.46 -14.88 38.67
C GLN A 137 1.45 -15.36 39.73
#